data_AF-A0AAE4C9C4-F1
#
_entry.id   AF-A0AAE4C9C4-F1
#
_cell.length_a   1.000
_cell.length_b   1.000
_cell.length_c   1.000
_cell.angle_alpha   90.00
_cell.angle_beta   90.00
_cell.angle_gamma   90.00
#
_symmetry.space_group_name_H-M   'P 1'
#
loop_
_entity.id
_entity.type
_entity.pdbx_description
1 polymer ?
#
loop_
_entity_poly.entity_id
_entity_poly.type
_entity_poly.pdbx_seq_one_letter_code
_entity_poly.pdbx_strand_id
1 'polypeptide(L)'
;MTFDETADDPPASTTAKRWRRRTVFTATAVVTAATLAGAGVMGSATAEPAPATLPGSAVMQDRLSHLNTWIAGQPDVYANGYLASVNDAQAGSTILLWHGEANQTQRAVTEKAAQLGITVTIQERKHSMADITRGQKALDGRSGHGLFANFTINSTAGLSADFDGIVIYGEYINPPTQSRTEADAALAKAVSEEIGVTVSIKPGGVITPA
;
A
#
# COMPACT_ATOMS: atom_id res chain seq x y z
N MET A 1 71.78 -1.92 -9.88
CA MET A 1 70.97 -2.00 -8.65
C MET A 1 69.57 -2.36 -9.07
N THR A 2 69.28 -3.64 -8.95
CA THR A 2 68.03 -4.32 -9.27
C THR A 2 67.12 -4.16 -8.05
N PHE A 3 65.92 -3.60 -8.23
CA PHE A 3 64.88 -3.68 -7.22
C PHE A 3 63.65 -4.36 -7.80
N ASP A 4 63.26 -5.35 -7.01
CA ASP A 4 62.38 -6.46 -7.27
C ASP A 4 60.91 -6.02 -7.31
N GLU A 5 60.18 -6.74 -8.13
CA GLU A 5 58.74 -6.79 -8.30
C GLU A 5 58.06 -7.27 -7.02
N THR A 6 56.97 -6.62 -6.60
CA THR A 6 55.94 -7.31 -5.81
C THR A 6 54.59 -6.65 -6.06
N ALA A 7 53.78 -7.37 -6.83
CA ALA A 7 52.38 -7.13 -7.06
C ALA A 7 51.60 -7.25 -5.75
N ASP A 8 50.69 -6.31 -5.51
CA ASP A 8 49.67 -6.41 -4.48
C ASP A 8 48.31 -6.38 -5.19
N ASP A 9 47.88 -7.58 -5.61
CA ASP A 9 46.53 -7.85 -6.11
C ASP A 9 45.58 -7.95 -4.91
N PRO A 10 44.53 -7.12 -4.81
CA PRO A 10 43.51 -7.30 -3.78
C PRO A 10 42.64 -8.53 -4.09
N PRO A 11 42.26 -9.33 -3.08
CA PRO A 11 41.61 -10.61 -3.28
C PRO A 11 40.19 -10.49 -3.85
N ALA A 12 39.90 -11.39 -4.79
CA ALA A 12 38.58 -11.69 -5.31
C ALA A 12 37.58 -12.00 -4.18
N SER A 13 36.57 -11.15 -4.03
CA SER A 13 35.43 -11.41 -3.15
C SER A 13 34.47 -12.40 -3.82
N THR A 14 34.50 -13.62 -3.31
CA THR A 14 33.57 -14.73 -3.58
C THR A 14 32.12 -14.40 -3.21
N THR A 15 31.22 -14.63 -4.17
CA THR A 15 29.92 -15.32 -4.05
C THR A 15 29.14 -15.19 -2.73
N ALA A 16 28.10 -14.36 -2.72
CA ALA A 16 26.98 -14.49 -1.78
C ALA A 16 25.64 -14.59 -2.55
N LYS A 17 25.29 -15.83 -2.92
CA LYS A 17 23.97 -16.25 -3.37
C LYS A 17 23.02 -16.23 -2.16
N ARG A 18 22.23 -15.18 -1.97
CA ARG A 18 21.16 -15.14 -0.95
C ARG A 18 19.78 -14.96 -1.58
N TRP A 19 19.17 -16.12 -1.80
CA TRP A 19 17.77 -16.47 -1.54
C TRP A 19 16.71 -15.37 -1.66
N ARG A 20 15.93 -15.50 -2.74
CA ARG A 20 14.57 -14.98 -2.87
C ARG A 20 13.73 -15.45 -1.69
N ARG A 21 13.18 -14.51 -0.92
CA ARG A 21 11.91 -14.70 -0.22
C ARG A 21 10.98 -13.59 -0.69
N ARG A 22 10.15 -13.91 -1.68
CA ARG A 22 8.99 -13.11 -2.04
C ARG A 22 7.97 -13.34 -0.92
N THR A 23 7.84 -12.38 -0.03
CA THR A 23 6.72 -12.35 0.91
C THR A 23 5.50 -11.90 0.12
N VAL A 24 4.62 -12.86 -0.19
CA VAL A 24 3.27 -12.57 -0.68
C VAL A 24 2.48 -12.11 0.53
N PHE A 25 2.12 -10.84 0.58
CA PHE A 25 1.13 -10.35 1.54
C PHE A 25 -0.25 -10.59 0.95
N THR A 26 -0.93 -11.62 1.45
CA THR A 26 -2.37 -11.80 1.24
C THR A 26 -3.06 -11.10 2.41
N ALA A 27 -3.67 -9.94 2.16
CA ALA A 27 -4.51 -9.27 3.15
C ALA A 27 -5.85 -10.01 3.22
N THR A 28 -6.02 -10.82 4.27
CA THR A 28 -7.31 -11.40 4.64
C THR A 28 -7.84 -10.57 5.80
N ALA A 29 -8.86 -9.76 5.57
CA ALA A 29 -9.56 -9.05 6.64
C ALA A 29 -10.32 -10.06 7.51
N VAL A 30 -9.81 -10.33 8.71
CA VAL A 30 -10.52 -11.08 9.75
C VAL A 30 -11.23 -10.07 10.63
N VAL A 31 -12.57 -10.10 10.60
CA VAL A 31 -13.40 -9.33 11.52
C VAL A 31 -13.36 -10.02 12.89
N THR A 32 -12.55 -9.50 13.80
CA THR A 32 -12.52 -9.95 15.19
C THR A 32 -13.61 -9.23 15.98
N ALA A 33 -14.72 -9.90 16.23
CA ALA A 33 -15.74 -9.42 17.16
C ALA A 33 -15.22 -9.54 18.60
N ALA A 34 -15.04 -8.40 19.27
CA ALA A 34 -14.65 -8.34 20.67
C ALA A 34 -15.87 -8.64 21.57
N THR A 35 -15.80 -9.74 22.32
CA THR A 35 -16.74 -10.01 23.42
C THR A 35 -16.20 -9.43 24.72
N LEU A 36 -16.84 -8.36 25.21
CA LEU A 36 -16.68 -7.84 26.56
C LEU A 36 -17.50 -8.69 27.53
N ALA A 37 -16.82 -9.46 28.37
CA ALA A 37 -17.42 -10.14 29.51
C ALA A 37 -17.68 -9.13 30.64
N GLY A 38 -18.91 -8.59 30.69
CA GLY A 38 -19.47 -7.91 31.85
C GLY A 38 -20.58 -8.79 32.44
N ALA A 39 -20.37 -9.27 33.67
CA ALA A 39 -21.36 -10.03 34.42
C ALA A 39 -22.54 -9.13 34.82
N GLY A 40 -23.77 -9.58 34.54
CA GLY A 40 -24.99 -9.04 35.16
C GLY A 40 -26.15 -8.81 34.20
N VAL A 41 -27.29 -9.43 34.54
CA VAL A 41 -28.63 -9.34 33.91
C VAL A 41 -28.88 -10.33 32.76
N MET A 42 -29.68 -11.36 33.08
CA MET A 42 -30.31 -12.28 32.14
C MET A 42 -31.29 -11.52 31.24
N GLY A 43 -30.81 -11.00 30.12
CA GLY A 43 -31.64 -10.61 28.99
C GLY A 43 -31.23 -11.48 27.81
N SER A 44 -32.11 -12.34 27.32
CA SER A 44 -31.91 -13.12 26.09
C SER A 44 -31.77 -12.15 24.92
N ALA A 45 -30.54 -11.72 24.62
CA ALA A 45 -30.22 -10.98 23.42
C ALA A 45 -30.33 -11.97 22.25
N THR A 46 -31.39 -11.85 21.48
CA THR A 46 -31.53 -12.46 20.16
C THR A 46 -30.32 -12.03 19.34
N ALA A 47 -29.36 -12.93 19.13
CA ALA A 47 -28.22 -12.66 18.26
C ALA A 47 -28.77 -12.27 16.88
N GLU A 48 -28.49 -11.04 16.45
CA GLU A 48 -28.80 -10.59 15.10
C GLU A 48 -28.12 -11.55 14.12
N PRO A 49 -28.87 -12.23 13.23
CA PRO A 49 -28.28 -13.20 12.32
C PRO A 49 -27.25 -12.49 11.44
N ALA A 50 -26.02 -13.01 11.42
CA ALA A 50 -24.98 -12.54 10.51
C ALA A 50 -25.56 -12.45 9.09
N PRO A 51 -25.33 -11.33 8.35
CA PRO A 51 -25.88 -11.17 7.02
C PRO A 51 -25.46 -12.37 6.17
N ALA A 52 -26.46 -13.10 5.66
CA ALA A 52 -26.23 -14.28 4.84
C ALA A 52 -25.36 -13.87 3.64
N THR A 53 -24.12 -14.36 3.63
CA THR A 53 -23.23 -14.20 2.48
C THR A 53 -23.89 -14.90 1.32
N LEU A 54 -24.35 -14.13 0.32
CA LEU A 54 -25.02 -14.70 -0.85
C LEU A 54 -24.07 -15.69 -1.53
N PRO A 55 -24.52 -16.89 -1.91
CA PRO A 55 -23.66 -17.93 -2.47
C PRO A 55 -22.87 -17.50 -3.72
N GLY A 56 -23.34 -16.47 -4.44
CA GLY A 56 -22.60 -15.87 -5.57
C GLY A 56 -21.36 -15.06 -5.18
N SER A 57 -21.33 -14.47 -3.98
CA SER A 57 -20.22 -13.61 -3.55
C SER A 57 -18.94 -14.39 -3.24
N ALA A 58 -19.04 -15.62 -2.72
CA ALA A 58 -17.89 -16.48 -2.48
C ALA A 58 -17.22 -16.93 -3.80
N VAL A 59 -18.02 -17.29 -4.81
CA VAL A 59 -17.52 -17.62 -6.15
C VAL A 59 -16.84 -16.41 -6.80
N MET A 60 -17.40 -15.21 -6.60
CA MET A 60 -16.82 -13.99 -7.15
C MET A 60 -15.51 -13.59 -6.45
N GLN A 61 -15.44 -13.76 -5.13
CA GLN A 61 -14.22 -13.55 -4.35
C GLN A 61 -13.08 -14.46 -4.84
N ASP A 62 -13.38 -15.73 -5.13
CA ASP A 62 -12.40 -16.68 -5.69
C ASP A 62 -11.88 -16.22 -7.06
N ARG A 63 -12.77 -15.76 -7.95
CA ARG A 63 -12.39 -15.21 -9.26
C ARG A 63 -11.53 -13.96 -9.15
N LEU A 64 -11.87 -13.04 -8.26
CA LEU A 64 -11.07 -11.83 -7.99
C LEU A 64 -9.69 -12.18 -7.42
N SER A 65 -9.61 -13.18 -6.53
CA SER A 65 -8.34 -13.71 -6.01
C SER A 65 -7.49 -14.34 -7.12
N HIS A 66 -8.10 -15.10 -8.02
CA HIS A 66 -7.44 -15.68 -9.19
C HIS A 66 -6.92 -14.57 -10.12
N LEU A 67 -7.72 -13.56 -10.42
CA LEU A 67 -7.28 -12.41 -11.22
C LEU A 67 -6.06 -11.73 -10.58
N ASN A 68 -6.12 -11.40 -9.29
CA ASN A 68 -5.02 -10.75 -8.57
C ASN A 68 -3.73 -11.60 -8.58
N THR A 69 -3.86 -12.91 -8.39
CA THR A 69 -2.72 -13.84 -8.45
C THR A 69 -2.11 -13.87 -9.85
N TRP A 70 -2.94 -13.88 -10.90
CA TRP A 70 -2.47 -13.88 -12.28
C TRP A 70 -1.77 -12.56 -12.65
N ILE A 71 -2.32 -11.41 -12.22
CA ILE A 71 -1.72 -10.07 -12.41
C ILE A 71 -0.34 -10.03 -11.76
N ALA A 72 -0.23 -10.46 -10.50
CA ALA A 72 1.04 -10.51 -9.77
C ALA A 72 2.09 -11.45 -10.40
N GLY A 73 1.64 -12.41 -11.21
CA GLY A 73 2.49 -13.31 -11.99
C GLY A 73 2.98 -12.71 -13.32
N GLN A 74 2.40 -11.61 -13.80
CA GLN A 74 2.82 -11.00 -15.07
C GLN A 74 4.21 -10.36 -14.95
N PRO A 75 5.09 -10.57 -15.95
CA PRO A 75 6.40 -9.92 -15.95
C PRO A 75 6.22 -8.41 -16.02
N ASP A 76 6.99 -7.70 -15.20
CA ASP A 76 7.11 -6.24 -15.22
C ASP A 76 5.76 -5.50 -15.10
N VAL A 77 4.74 -6.11 -14.51
CA VAL A 77 3.38 -5.54 -14.42
C VAL A 77 3.38 -4.16 -13.74
N TYR A 78 4.19 -3.99 -12.69
CA TYR A 78 4.37 -2.73 -11.99
C TYR A 78 5.16 -1.69 -12.80
N ALA A 79 6.15 -2.14 -13.58
CA ALA A 79 6.91 -1.27 -14.47
C ALA A 79 6.06 -0.81 -15.67
N ASN A 80 5.07 -1.62 -16.06
CA ASN A 80 4.08 -1.30 -17.07
C ASN A 80 2.92 -0.43 -16.54
N GLY A 81 2.95 -0.01 -15.27
CA GLY A 81 1.99 0.94 -14.73
C GLY A 81 0.93 0.35 -13.82
N TYR A 82 0.83 -0.96 -13.61
CA TYR A 82 -0.10 -1.50 -12.61
C TYR A 82 0.32 -1.09 -11.19
N LEU A 83 -0.63 -0.68 -10.35
CA LEU A 83 -0.35 -0.36 -8.94
C LEU A 83 -1.08 -1.30 -7.98
N ALA A 84 -2.40 -1.39 -8.07
CA ALA A 84 -3.24 -2.19 -7.19
C ALA A 84 -4.62 -2.42 -7.82
N SER A 85 -5.41 -3.30 -7.19
CA SER A 85 -6.80 -3.54 -7.52
C SER A 85 -7.69 -3.28 -6.31
N VAL A 86 -8.83 -2.63 -6.53
CA VAL A 86 -9.90 -2.43 -5.54
C VAL A 86 -11.06 -3.30 -5.95
N ASN A 87 -11.30 -4.35 -5.19
CA ASN A 87 -12.23 -5.43 -5.54
C ASN A 87 -13.60 -5.24 -4.90
N ASP A 88 -14.66 -5.41 -5.69
CA ASP A 88 -16.03 -5.52 -5.22
C ASP A 88 -16.60 -6.88 -5.62
N ALA A 89 -16.58 -7.82 -4.66
CA ALA A 89 -17.09 -9.16 -4.86
C ALA A 89 -18.62 -9.24 -4.94
N GLN A 90 -19.35 -8.26 -4.40
CA GLN A 90 -20.81 -8.22 -4.50
C GLN A 90 -21.23 -7.81 -5.92
N ALA A 91 -20.55 -6.81 -6.49
CA ALA A 91 -20.79 -6.35 -7.85
C ALA A 91 -20.08 -7.21 -8.92
N GLY A 92 -19.12 -8.05 -8.54
CA GLY A 92 -18.28 -8.77 -9.49
C GLY A 92 -17.44 -7.86 -10.36
N SER A 93 -16.88 -6.83 -9.73
CA SER A 93 -16.09 -5.82 -10.41
C SER A 93 -14.78 -5.54 -9.69
N THR A 94 -13.84 -4.95 -10.42
CA THR A 94 -12.58 -4.46 -9.87
C THR A 94 -12.19 -3.14 -10.52
N ILE A 95 -11.67 -2.22 -9.72
CA ILE A 95 -11.03 -1.01 -10.21
C ILE A 95 -9.53 -1.26 -10.21
N LEU A 96 -8.89 -1.20 -11.38
CA LEU A 96 -7.44 -1.28 -11.48
C LEU A 96 -6.85 0.12 -11.39
N LEU A 97 -6.00 0.32 -10.40
CA LEU A 97 -5.21 1.54 -10.26
C LEU A 97 -4.00 1.42 -11.19
N TRP A 98 -3.89 2.35 -12.12
CA TRP A 98 -2.90 2.30 -13.21
C TRP A 98 -2.18 3.63 -13.39
N HIS A 99 -0.88 3.63 -13.64
CA HIS A 99 -0.09 4.81 -13.93
C HIS A 99 0.38 4.79 -15.39
N GLY A 100 0.23 5.93 -16.06
CA GLY A 100 0.67 6.11 -17.43
C GLY A 100 -0.36 5.64 -18.47
N GLU A 101 0.04 5.74 -19.73
CA GLU A 101 -0.84 5.49 -20.87
C GLU A 101 -1.26 4.02 -21.00
N ALA A 102 -2.40 3.83 -21.65
CA ALA A 102 -2.93 2.51 -21.95
C ALA A 102 -1.95 1.69 -22.79
N ASN A 103 -1.66 0.47 -22.33
CA ASN A 103 -0.66 -0.39 -22.95
C ASN A 103 -1.12 -1.85 -23.08
N GLN A 104 -0.27 -2.69 -23.68
CA GLN A 104 -0.57 -4.10 -23.92
C GLN A 104 -0.80 -4.89 -22.63
N THR A 105 -0.07 -4.58 -21.55
CA THR A 105 -0.24 -5.23 -20.24
C THR A 105 -1.61 -4.90 -19.66
N GLN A 106 -2.03 -3.63 -19.70
CA GLN A 106 -3.37 -3.22 -19.27
C GLN A 106 -4.46 -3.98 -20.04
N ARG A 107 -4.33 -4.05 -21.37
CA ARG A 107 -5.27 -4.80 -22.22
C ARG A 107 -5.32 -6.29 -21.85
N ALA A 108 -4.17 -6.93 -21.63
CA ALA A 108 -4.11 -8.34 -21.24
C ALA A 108 -4.79 -8.60 -19.87
N VAL A 109 -4.63 -7.68 -18.92
CA VAL A 109 -5.32 -7.77 -17.62
C VAL A 109 -6.83 -7.63 -17.79
N THR A 110 -7.29 -6.65 -18.58
CA THR A 110 -8.72 -6.46 -18.87
C THR A 110 -9.33 -7.69 -19.58
N GLU A 111 -8.63 -8.26 -20.55
CA GLU A 111 -9.05 -9.49 -21.24
C GLU A 111 -9.15 -10.68 -20.28
N LYS A 112 -8.16 -10.85 -19.39
CA LYS A 112 -8.19 -11.93 -18.39
C LYS A 112 -9.36 -11.75 -17.41
N ALA A 113 -9.63 -10.53 -16.95
CA ALA A 113 -10.77 -10.25 -16.09
C ALA A 113 -12.10 -10.57 -16.78
N ALA A 114 -12.25 -10.19 -18.05
CA ALA A 114 -13.43 -10.52 -18.86
C ALA A 114 -13.64 -12.04 -19.00
N GLN A 115 -12.57 -12.82 -19.19
CA GLN A 115 -12.64 -14.29 -19.21
C GLN A 115 -13.14 -14.89 -17.89
N LEU A 116 -12.91 -14.21 -16.76
CA LEU A 116 -13.40 -14.61 -15.44
C LEU A 116 -14.81 -14.06 -15.14
N GLY A 117 -15.40 -13.29 -16.06
CA GLY A 117 -16.68 -12.61 -15.86
C GLY A 117 -16.60 -11.48 -14.82
N ILE A 118 -15.45 -10.81 -14.72
CA ILE A 118 -15.23 -9.67 -13.83
C ILE A 118 -15.30 -8.39 -14.65
N THR A 119 -16.09 -7.42 -14.19
CA THR A 119 -16.13 -6.08 -14.79
C THR A 119 -14.92 -5.26 -14.33
N VAL A 120 -14.20 -4.64 -15.27
CA VAL A 120 -13.01 -3.82 -14.97
C VAL A 120 -13.26 -2.36 -15.28
N THR A 121 -12.93 -1.50 -14.32
CA THR A 121 -12.73 -0.07 -14.54
C THR A 121 -11.27 0.27 -14.32
N ILE A 122 -10.71 1.15 -15.15
CA ILE A 122 -9.33 1.63 -14.99
C ILE A 122 -9.39 3.02 -14.37
N GLN A 123 -8.64 3.22 -13.30
CA GLN A 123 -8.45 4.52 -12.69
C GLN A 123 -7.00 4.93 -12.83
N GLU A 124 -6.76 5.96 -13.63
CA GLU A 124 -5.43 6.51 -13.83
C GLU A 124 -4.91 7.21 -12.57
N ARG A 125 -3.62 7.04 -12.31
CA ARG A 125 -2.88 7.58 -11.16
C ARG A 125 -1.68 8.36 -11.64
N LYS A 126 -1.45 9.50 -10.98
CA LYS A 126 -0.38 10.44 -11.27
C LYS A 126 1.00 9.87 -10.94
N HIS A 127 1.10 9.12 -9.85
CA HIS A 127 2.38 8.58 -9.36
C HIS A 127 2.50 7.10 -9.67
N SER A 128 3.70 6.65 -10.06
CA SER A 128 3.97 5.23 -10.22
C SER A 128 4.19 4.55 -8.85
N MET A 129 4.09 3.21 -8.81
CA MET A 129 4.44 2.45 -7.59
C MET A 129 5.89 2.69 -7.16
N ALA A 130 6.80 2.91 -8.12
CA ALA A 130 8.19 3.22 -7.85
C ALA A 130 8.35 4.60 -7.17
N ASP A 131 7.59 5.60 -7.61
CA ASP A 131 7.58 6.93 -6.99
C ASP A 131 7.05 6.86 -5.56
N ILE A 132 5.95 6.15 -5.33
CA ILE A 132 5.37 5.93 -3.99
C ILE A 132 6.38 5.23 -3.08
N THR A 133 7.01 4.14 -3.54
CA THR A 133 8.00 3.40 -2.76
C THR A 133 9.22 4.25 -2.42
N ARG A 134 9.73 5.04 -3.39
CA ARG A 134 10.85 5.96 -3.17
C ARG A 134 10.46 7.05 -2.16
N GLY A 135 9.26 7.62 -2.28
CA GLY A 135 8.75 8.63 -1.36
C GLY A 135 8.62 8.08 0.06
N GLN A 136 8.10 6.87 0.24
CA GLN A 136 8.00 6.23 1.56
C GLN A 136 9.40 6.01 2.16
N LYS A 137 10.34 5.48 1.38
CA LYS A 137 11.73 5.28 1.83
C LYS A 137 12.41 6.60 2.21
N ALA A 138 12.09 7.70 1.52
CA ALA A 138 12.62 9.03 1.85
C ALA A 138 12.09 9.56 3.20
N LEU A 139 11.05 8.96 3.78
CA LEU A 139 10.51 9.31 5.10
C LEU A 139 11.15 8.50 6.24
N ASP A 140 11.90 7.44 5.93
CA ASP A 140 12.54 6.59 6.94
C ASP A 140 13.48 7.40 7.84
N GLY A 141 13.27 7.31 9.15
CA GLY A 141 14.10 7.99 10.15
C GLY A 141 13.93 9.51 10.23
N ARG A 142 12.94 10.10 9.55
CA ARG A 142 12.73 11.56 9.58
C ARG A 142 11.92 12.08 10.76
N SER A 143 11.23 11.20 11.49
CA SER A 143 10.41 11.57 12.65
C SER A 143 11.21 12.43 13.65
N GLY A 144 10.71 13.61 14.01
CA GLY A 144 11.41 14.53 14.91
C GLY A 144 12.60 15.28 14.29
N HIS A 145 12.81 15.21 12.97
CA HIS A 145 13.94 15.83 12.27
C HIS A 145 13.50 16.67 11.06
N GLY A 146 14.27 17.73 10.75
CA GLY A 146 14.03 18.57 9.56
C GLY A 146 12.62 19.16 9.52
N LEU A 147 11.89 18.97 8.41
CA LEU A 147 10.48 19.37 8.27
C LEU A 147 9.57 18.75 9.35
N PHE A 148 9.96 17.59 9.90
CA PHE A 148 9.24 16.90 10.98
C PHE A 148 9.82 17.21 12.37
N ALA A 149 10.60 18.28 12.56
CA ALA A 149 11.21 18.61 13.86
C ALA A 149 10.19 18.75 15.01
N ASN A 150 8.95 19.16 14.71
CA ASN A 150 7.85 19.22 15.68
C ASN A 150 6.78 18.14 15.45
N PHE A 151 7.07 17.07 14.70
CA PHE A 151 6.10 16.05 14.33
C PHE A 151 6.71 14.64 14.42
N THR A 152 6.01 13.75 15.14
CA THR A 152 6.37 12.34 15.25
C THR A 152 5.59 11.54 14.21
N ILE A 153 6.30 10.85 13.31
CA ILE A 153 5.68 9.95 12.34
C ILE A 153 5.43 8.61 13.04
N ASN A 154 4.16 8.24 13.17
CA ASN A 154 3.76 6.94 13.71
C ASN A 154 3.79 5.88 12.63
N SER A 155 3.30 6.21 11.44
CA SER A 155 3.28 5.31 10.30
C SER A 155 3.06 6.04 8.98
N THR A 156 3.31 5.34 7.88
CA THR A 156 3.04 5.83 6.53
C THR A 156 2.22 4.80 5.77
N ALA A 157 1.11 5.21 5.16
CA ALA A 157 0.40 4.42 4.18
C ALA A 157 0.73 4.94 2.77
N GLY A 158 0.92 4.02 1.84
CA GLY A 158 1.09 4.35 0.43
C GLY A 158 -0.26 4.50 -0.26
N LEU A 159 -0.30 4.04 -1.50
CA LEU A 159 -1.47 4.02 -2.35
C LEU A 159 -2.73 3.47 -1.65
N SER A 160 -3.83 4.22 -1.74
CA SER A 160 -5.18 3.75 -1.40
C SER A 160 -6.15 4.01 -2.54
N ALA A 161 -7.37 3.46 -2.47
CA ALA A 161 -8.41 3.72 -3.46
C ALA A 161 -8.67 5.25 -3.61
N ASP A 162 -8.76 5.95 -2.47
CA ASP A 162 -9.20 7.33 -2.41
C ASP A 162 -8.08 8.38 -2.49
N PHE A 163 -6.81 7.95 -2.38
CA PHE A 163 -5.69 8.88 -2.35
C PHE A 163 -4.48 8.44 -3.16
N ASP A 164 -4.08 9.33 -4.08
CA ASP A 164 -2.98 9.13 -5.02
C ASP A 164 -1.69 9.77 -4.48
N GLY A 165 -1.09 9.11 -3.50
CA GLY A 165 0.08 9.62 -2.79
C GLY A 165 0.42 8.83 -1.55
N ILE A 166 1.12 9.49 -0.62
CA ILE A 166 1.50 8.94 0.69
C ILE A 166 0.72 9.65 1.79
N VAL A 167 0.09 8.86 2.66
CA VAL A 167 -0.53 9.37 3.89
C VAL A 167 0.43 9.14 5.04
N ILE A 168 0.79 10.21 5.74
CA ILE A 168 1.63 10.17 6.94
C ILE A 168 0.71 10.30 8.15
N TYR A 169 0.74 9.31 9.03
CA TYR A 169 0.02 9.31 10.29
C TYR A 169 0.98 9.69 11.41
N GLY A 170 0.58 10.62 12.28
CA GLY A 170 1.43 11.05 13.36
C GLY A 170 0.82 12.12 14.25
N GLU A 171 1.64 12.65 15.15
CA GLU A 171 1.24 13.67 16.12
C GLU A 171 2.31 14.76 16.24
N TYR A 172 1.87 15.98 16.51
CA TYR A 172 2.80 17.06 16.83
C TYR A 172 3.38 16.86 18.24
N ILE A 173 4.69 17.09 18.37
CA ILE A 173 5.40 17.01 19.66
C ILE A 173 4.91 18.14 20.57
N ASN A 174 4.80 19.35 20.03
CA ASN A 174 4.19 20.50 20.69
C ASN A 174 3.02 21.01 19.83
N PRO A 175 1.93 21.52 20.44
CA PRO A 175 0.83 22.10 19.68
C PRO A 175 1.33 23.14 18.66
N PRO A 176 0.88 23.09 17.40
CA PRO A 176 1.24 24.10 16.42
C PRO A 176 0.73 25.46 16.86
N THR A 177 1.45 26.53 16.51
CA THR A 177 1.06 27.91 16.80
C THR A 177 -0.17 28.36 16.00
N GLN A 178 -0.41 27.72 14.87
CA GLN A 178 -1.57 27.88 14.00
C GLN A 178 -2.56 26.72 14.22
N SER A 179 -3.68 26.72 13.49
CA SER A 179 -4.61 25.59 13.58
C SER A 179 -3.94 24.30 13.10
N ARG A 180 -4.37 23.15 13.63
CA ARG A 180 -3.84 21.83 13.23
C ARG A 180 -4.01 21.58 11.73
N THR A 181 -5.17 21.94 11.17
CA THR A 181 -5.45 21.79 9.73
C THR A 181 -4.47 22.58 8.86
N GLU A 182 -4.14 23.82 9.25
CA GLU A 182 -3.17 24.64 8.52
C GLU A 182 -1.74 24.08 8.65
N ALA A 183 -1.37 23.58 9.84
CA ALA A 183 -0.09 22.91 10.06
C ALA A 183 0.05 21.64 9.22
N ASP A 184 -0.99 20.80 9.19
CA ASP A 184 -1.03 19.57 8.40
C ASP A 184 -0.92 19.86 6.90
N ALA A 185 -1.65 20.86 6.41
CA ALA A 185 -1.58 21.28 5.00
C ALA A 185 -0.20 21.85 4.62
N ALA A 186 0.40 22.66 5.49
CA ALA A 186 1.73 23.24 5.27
C ALA A 186 2.82 22.16 5.25
N LEU A 187 2.78 21.23 6.22
CA LEU A 187 3.72 20.11 6.29
C LEU A 187 3.54 19.18 5.08
N ALA A 188 2.30 18.80 4.75
CA ALA A 188 2.00 18.00 3.57
C ALA A 188 2.57 18.61 2.29
N LYS A 189 2.37 19.92 2.09
CA LYS A 189 2.88 20.64 0.92
C LYS A 189 4.41 20.62 0.88
N ALA A 190 5.08 21.01 1.97
CA ALA A 190 6.53 21.05 2.03
C ALA A 190 7.17 19.68 1.77
N VAL A 191 6.60 18.62 2.36
CA VAL A 191 7.09 17.25 2.13
C VAL A 191 6.82 16.82 0.69
N SER A 192 5.66 17.14 0.14
CA SER A 192 5.32 16.81 -1.26
C SER A 192 6.30 17.43 -2.26
N GLU A 193 6.67 18.69 -2.03
CA GLU A 193 7.66 19.41 -2.83
C GLU A 193 9.06 18.78 -2.72
N GLU A 194 9.42 18.30 -1.52
CA GLU A 194 10.72 17.67 -1.29
C GLU A 194 10.84 16.28 -1.92
N ILE A 195 9.80 15.44 -1.82
CA ILE A 195 9.86 14.03 -2.27
C ILE A 195 9.27 13.80 -3.67
N GLY A 196 8.59 14.80 -4.24
CA GLY A 196 7.98 14.73 -5.57
C GLY A 196 6.70 13.88 -5.66
N VAL A 197 6.11 13.52 -4.52
CA VAL A 197 4.88 12.71 -4.43
C VAL A 197 3.85 13.48 -3.59
N THR A 198 2.57 13.37 -3.93
CA THR A 198 1.51 14.02 -3.14
C THR A 198 1.47 13.42 -1.72
N VAL A 199 1.49 14.27 -0.69
CA VAL A 199 1.42 13.85 0.71
C VAL A 199 0.16 14.38 1.38
N SER A 200 -0.39 13.60 2.29
CA SER A 200 -1.42 14.01 3.24
C SER A 200 -0.96 13.69 4.66
N ILE A 201 -1.16 14.62 5.60
CA ILE A 201 -0.93 14.38 7.04
C ILE A 201 -2.26 14.05 7.70
N LYS A 202 -2.28 12.99 8.52
CA LYS A 202 -3.44 12.62 9.33
C LYS A 202 -3.04 12.42 10.79
N PRO A 203 -3.94 12.74 11.74
CA PRO A 203 -3.76 12.39 13.14
C PRO A 203 -3.55 10.88 13.31
N GLY A 204 -2.80 10.50 14.35
CA GLY A 204 -2.43 9.13 14.64
C GLY A 204 -3.66 8.23 14.77
N GLY A 205 -3.85 7.36 13.77
CA GLY A 205 -4.74 6.21 13.84
C GLY A 205 -3.92 4.93 13.81
N VAL A 206 -4.42 3.87 14.46
CA VAL A 206 -3.97 2.51 14.17
C VAL A 206 -4.22 2.28 12.69
N ILE A 207 -3.21 1.82 11.93
CA ILE A 207 -3.44 1.42 10.54
C ILE A 207 -4.44 0.26 10.59
N THR A 208 -5.67 0.48 10.13
CA THR A 208 -6.52 -0.61 9.67
C THR A 208 -6.13 -0.85 8.21
N PRO A 209 -5.35 -1.90 7.90
CA PRO A 209 -5.05 -2.21 6.50
C PRO A 209 -6.37 -2.45 5.75
N ALA A 210 -6.44 -1.95 4.52
CA ALA A 210 -7.52 -2.25 3.58
C ALA A 210 -7.51 -3.74 3.19
#